data_AF-A0A5C1PVA0-F1
#
_entry.id   AF-A0A5C1PVA0-F1
#
_cell.length_a   1.000
_cell.length_b   1.000
_cell.length_c   1.000
_cell.angle_alpha   90.00
_cell.angle_beta   90.00
_cell.angle_gamma   90.00
#
_symmetry.space_group_name_H-M   'P 1'
#
loop_
_entity.id
_entity.type
_entity.pdbx_description
1 polymer ?
#
loop_
_entity_poly.entity_id
_entity_poly.type
_entity_poly.pdbx_seq_one_letter_code
_entity_poly.pdbx_strand_id
1 'polypeptide(L)'
;MPWEKFKVKSRGASKLLNMTTNEIVDCSYERGTVSTGKSDVFGGYYIKINTDDFEVTAHDPSYSETYTVALKECNEKLKRLGFLLLAAGNSADYSESAMSGGSGYGYSREMGGKVDILAHVAQARQGTL
;
A
#
# COMPACT_ATOMS: atom_id res chain seq x y z
N MET A 1 25.80 1.49 6.16
CA MET A 1 24.74 2.02 7.06
C MET A 1 23.51 2.22 6.20
N PRO A 2 22.30 1.76 6.55
CA PRO A 2 21.13 2.16 5.79
C PRO A 2 20.77 3.58 6.23
N TRP A 3 20.80 4.54 5.30
CA TRP A 3 20.62 5.97 5.54
C TRP A 3 19.14 6.35 5.48
N GLU A 4 18.26 5.35 5.52
CA GLU A 4 16.83 5.43 5.29
C GLU A 4 16.10 5.43 6.63
N LYS A 5 15.20 6.40 6.79
CA LYS A 5 14.36 6.54 7.98
C LYS A 5 12.90 6.46 7.54
N PHE A 6 12.18 5.47 8.03
CA PHE A 6 10.76 5.28 7.77
C PHE A 6 9.94 6.10 8.77
N LYS A 7 9.17 7.07 8.27
CA LYS A 7 8.30 7.94 9.08
C LYS A 7 6.85 7.57 8.82
N VAL A 8 6.24 6.88 9.79
CA VAL A 8 4.84 6.44 9.72
C VAL A 8 3.91 7.66 9.63
N LYS A 9 2.94 7.61 8.72
CA LYS A 9 1.88 8.63 8.56
C LYS A 9 0.50 8.09 8.89
N SER A 10 0.24 6.82 8.59
CA SER A 10 -1.05 6.17 8.87
C SER A 10 -0.84 4.69 9.18
N ARG A 11 -1.78 4.15 9.95
CA ARG A 11 -1.87 2.74 10.31
C ARG A 11 -3.33 2.30 10.26
N GLY A 12 -3.56 1.04 9.96
CA GLY A 12 -4.90 0.47 9.99
C GLY A 12 -4.91 -1.02 9.81
N ALA A 13 -6.12 -1.58 9.71
CA ALA A 13 -6.34 -2.96 9.34
C ALA A 13 -6.70 -3.04 7.86
N SER A 14 -6.28 -4.12 7.21
CA SER A 14 -6.69 -4.48 5.86
C SER A 14 -6.81 -6.00 5.78
N LYS A 15 -7.03 -6.52 4.58
CA LYS A 15 -7.21 -7.95 4.35
C LYS A 15 -6.39 -8.41 3.16
N LEU A 16 -5.87 -9.63 3.26
CA LEU A 16 -5.21 -10.35 2.18
C LEU A 16 -6.10 -11.50 1.73
N LEU A 17 -6.08 -11.81 0.45
CA LEU A 17 -6.58 -13.05 -0.10
C LEU A 17 -5.40 -14.02 -0.25
N ASN A 18 -5.45 -15.16 0.43
CA ASN A 18 -4.56 -16.28 0.16
C ASN A 18 -4.95 -16.91 -1.18
N MET A 19 -4.09 -16.83 -2.18
CA MET A 19 -4.37 -17.32 -3.53
C MET A 19 -4.34 -18.85 -3.65
N THR A 20 -3.78 -19.55 -2.65
CA THR A 20 -3.73 -21.03 -2.61
C THR A 20 -4.97 -21.60 -1.94
N THR A 21 -5.38 -21.05 -0.79
CA THR A 21 -6.53 -21.55 -0.02
C THR A 21 -7.84 -20.81 -0.31
N ASN A 22 -7.76 -19.66 -1.00
CA ASN A 22 -8.86 -18.74 -1.24
C ASN A 22 -9.48 -18.17 0.05
N GLU A 23 -8.72 -18.17 1.14
CA GLU A 23 -9.12 -17.63 2.44
C GLU A 23 -8.73 -16.16 2.57
N ILE A 24 -9.53 -15.42 3.33
CA ILE A 24 -9.24 -14.04 3.68
C ILE A 24 -8.48 -14.02 5.00
N VAL A 25 -7.30 -13.44 4.99
CA VAL A 25 -6.42 -13.28 6.15
C VAL A 25 -6.43 -11.82 6.58
N ASP A 26 -6.61 -11.58 7.88
CA ASP A 26 -6.50 -10.23 8.43
C ASP A 26 -5.03 -9.78 8.46
N CYS A 27 -4.79 -8.52 8.12
CA CYS A 27 -3.47 -7.93 8.22
C CYS A 27 -3.55 -6.51 8.78
N SER A 28 -2.44 -6.05 9.33
CA SER A 28 -2.26 -4.63 9.64
C SER A 28 -1.38 -3.99 8.58
N TYR A 29 -1.59 -2.70 8.36
CA TYR A 29 -0.74 -1.91 7.50
C TYR A 29 -0.15 -0.71 8.22
N GLU A 30 1.04 -0.32 7.79
CA GLU A 30 1.58 1.02 7.98
C GLU A 30 1.85 1.64 6.62
N ARG A 31 1.69 2.95 6.53
CA ARG A 31 2.17 3.72 5.38
C ARG A 31 2.78 5.03 5.83
N GLY A 32 3.76 5.50 5.08
CA GLY A 32 4.44 6.74 5.42
C GLY A 32 5.45 7.16 4.37
N THR A 33 6.41 7.98 4.81
CA THR A 33 7.47 8.50 3.95
C THR A 33 8.82 7.91 4.35
N VAL A 34 9.67 7.67 3.37
CA VAL A 34 11.09 7.40 3.59
C VAL A 34 11.84 8.73 3.54
N SER A 35 12.77 8.95 4.47
CA SER A 35 13.72 10.06 4.40
C SER A 35 15.14 9.51 4.27
N THR A 36 15.97 10.15 3.44
CA THR A 36 17.35 9.75 3.19
C THR A 36 18.35 10.78 3.70
N GLY A 37 19.52 10.29 4.13
CA GLY A 37 20.67 11.12 4.48
C GLY A 37 20.59 11.80 5.84
N LYS A 38 21.61 12.63 6.14
CA LYS A 38 21.71 13.35 7.43
C LYS A 38 20.66 14.47 7.57
N SER A 39 20.19 15.04 6.46
CA SER A 39 19.27 16.18 6.42
C SER A 39 17.79 15.80 6.27
N ASP A 40 17.44 14.51 6.44
CA ASP A 40 16.05 14.02 6.32
C ASP A 40 15.35 14.43 5.01
N VAL A 41 16.06 14.31 3.88
CA VAL A 41 15.48 14.63 2.56
C VAL A 41 14.38 13.62 2.23
N PHE A 42 13.25 14.07 1.71
CA PHE A 42 12.18 13.17 1.26
C PHE A 42 12.72 12.19 0.23
N GLY A 43 12.61 10.89 0.49
CA GLY A 43 13.14 9.81 -0.34
C GLY A 43 12.06 8.95 -1.01
N GLY A 44 10.77 9.23 -0.75
CA GLY A 44 9.65 8.47 -1.32
C GLY A 44 8.61 8.06 -0.29
N TYR A 45 7.69 7.21 -0.71
CA TYR A 45 6.64 6.63 0.13
C TYR A 45 6.92 5.16 0.40
N TYR A 46 6.42 4.65 1.53
CA TYR A 46 6.47 3.23 1.85
C TYR A 46 5.12 2.71 2.33
N ILE A 47 4.95 1.42 2.12
CA ILE A 47 3.85 0.60 2.63
C ILE A 47 4.47 -0.61 3.32
N LYS A 48 3.93 -0.93 4.49
CA LYS A 48 4.29 -2.10 5.27
C LYS A 48 3.02 -2.89 5.56
N ILE A 49 3.02 -4.19 5.25
CA ILE A 49 1.96 -5.12 5.59
C ILE A 49 2.51 -6.11 6.59
N ASN A 50 1.80 -6.31 7.70
CA ASN A 50 2.15 -7.30 8.72
C ASN A 50 0.99 -8.26 8.93
N THR A 51 1.31 -9.54 8.95
CA THR A 51 0.46 -10.63 9.41
C THR A 51 1.12 -11.31 10.61
N ASP A 52 0.50 -12.35 11.15
CA ASP A 52 1.11 -13.18 12.19
C ASP A 52 2.29 -14.01 11.67
N ASP A 53 2.30 -14.32 10.36
CA ASP A 53 3.28 -15.22 9.75
C ASP A 53 4.43 -14.49 9.04
N PHE A 54 4.18 -13.28 8.53
CA PHE A 54 5.16 -12.56 7.73
C PHE A 54 4.98 -11.03 7.73
N GLU A 55 6.03 -10.37 7.27
CA GLU A 55 6.08 -8.94 7.07
C GLU A 55 6.54 -8.62 5.63
N VAL A 56 5.85 -7.69 4.96
CA VAL A 56 6.26 -7.13 3.68
C VAL A 56 6.42 -5.63 3.82
N THR A 57 7.65 -5.14 3.65
CA THR A 57 7.93 -3.71 3.49
C THR A 57 8.27 -3.42 2.03
N ALA A 58 7.56 -2.46 1.43
CA ALA A 58 7.78 -1.97 0.08
C ALA A 58 7.87 -0.45 0.10
N HIS A 59 8.77 0.12 -0.69
CA HIS A 59 8.90 1.56 -0.79
C HIS A 59 9.20 1.92 -2.22
N ASP A 60 8.74 3.08 -2.66
CA ASP A 60 9.10 3.55 -3.98
C ASP A 60 10.60 3.94 -4.01
N PRO A 61 11.42 3.35 -4.90
CA PRO A 61 12.82 3.74 -5.07
C PRO A 61 12.98 5.00 -5.94
N SER A 62 11.90 5.54 -6.53
CA SER A 62 11.94 6.53 -7.61
C SER A 62 11.28 7.87 -7.25
N TYR A 63 11.55 8.50 -6.09
CA TYR A 63 11.03 9.84 -5.70
C TYR A 63 9.60 10.16 -6.18
N SER A 64 8.75 9.16 -6.17
CA SER A 64 7.43 9.17 -6.75
C SER A 64 6.54 9.99 -5.83
N GLU A 65 5.80 10.93 -6.38
CA GLU A 65 4.89 11.76 -5.59
C GLU A 65 3.61 11.00 -5.20
N THR A 66 3.58 9.66 -5.25
CA THR A 66 2.38 8.84 -5.02
C THR A 66 2.66 7.55 -4.25
N TYR A 67 1.69 7.09 -3.44
CA TYR A 67 1.75 5.77 -2.77
C TYR A 67 1.51 4.60 -3.71
N THR A 68 1.01 4.85 -4.93
CA THR A 68 0.67 3.79 -5.91
C THR A 68 1.88 2.96 -6.33
N VAL A 69 3.07 3.56 -6.43
CA VAL A 69 4.29 2.82 -6.77
C VAL A 69 4.72 1.89 -5.64
N ALA A 70 4.71 2.39 -4.39
CA ALA A 70 4.96 1.55 -3.21
C ALA A 70 3.91 0.43 -3.07
N LEU A 71 2.65 0.70 -3.41
CA LEU A 71 1.58 -0.31 -3.40
C LEU A 71 1.82 -1.38 -4.47
N LYS A 72 2.21 -0.99 -5.68
CA LYS A 72 2.55 -1.92 -6.75
C LYS A 72 3.68 -2.86 -6.33
N GLU A 73 4.76 -2.33 -5.77
CA GLU A 73 5.87 -3.15 -5.27
C GLU A 73 5.42 -4.07 -4.12
N CYS A 74 4.57 -3.57 -3.22
CA CYS A 74 4.00 -4.37 -2.14
C CYS A 74 3.20 -5.55 -2.69
N ASN A 75 2.35 -5.33 -3.70
CA ASN A 75 1.58 -6.37 -4.36
C ASN A 75 2.48 -7.40 -5.05
N GLU A 76 3.56 -6.97 -5.71
CA GLU A 76 4.51 -7.89 -6.33
C GLU A 76 5.21 -8.80 -5.31
N LYS A 77 5.58 -8.25 -4.15
CA LYS A 77 6.15 -9.02 -3.02
C LYS A 77 5.13 -10.00 -2.44
N LEU A 78 3.90 -9.55 -2.18
CA LEU A 78 2.81 -10.40 -1.68
C LEU A 78 2.46 -11.52 -2.67
N LYS A 79 2.43 -11.23 -3.97
CA LYS A 79 2.15 -12.21 -5.02
C LYS A 79 3.15 -13.36 -5.00
N ARG A 80 4.44 -13.07 -4.75
CA ARG A 80 5.49 -14.11 -4.59
C ARG A 80 5.29 -14.99 -3.36
N LEU A 81 4.59 -14.47 -2.34
CA LEU A 81 4.21 -15.20 -1.14
C LEU A 81 2.84 -15.91 -1.28
N GLY A 82 2.17 -15.79 -2.43
CA GLY A 82 0.86 -16.41 -2.64
C GLY A 82 -0.31 -15.57 -2.12
N PHE A 83 -0.13 -14.25 -1.88
CA PHE A 83 -1.19 -13.37 -1.37
C PHE A 83 -1.52 -12.22 -2.32
N LEU A 84 -2.76 -11.75 -2.26
CA LEU A 84 -3.23 -10.54 -2.92
C LEU A 84 -3.80 -9.56 -1.88
N LEU A 85 -3.36 -8.31 -1.91
CA LEU A 85 -3.88 -7.29 -1.01
C LEU A 85 -5.23 -6.77 -1.50
N LEU A 86 -6.24 -6.83 -0.64
CA LEU A 86 -7.59 -6.34 -0.91
C LEU A 86 -7.70 -4.86 -0.55
N ALA A 87 -6.94 -4.01 -1.24
CA ALA A 87 -6.85 -2.57 -0.96
C ALA A 87 -7.56 -1.71 -2.02
N ALA A 88 -8.13 -0.57 -1.60
CA ALA A 88 -8.80 0.39 -2.48
C ALA A 88 -7.91 0.84 -3.64
N GLY A 89 -6.61 1.06 -3.40
CA GLY A 89 -5.64 1.44 -4.43
C GLY A 89 -5.41 0.40 -5.52
N ASN A 90 -5.87 -0.83 -5.34
CA ASN A 90 -5.83 -1.87 -6.36
C ASN A 90 -7.09 -1.86 -7.26
N SER A 91 -8.11 -1.08 -6.90
CA SER A 91 -9.31 -0.94 -7.72
C SER A 91 -9.09 -0.01 -8.90
N ALA A 92 -9.68 -0.36 -10.05
CA ALA A 92 -9.62 0.47 -11.26
C ALA A 92 -10.39 1.80 -11.13
N ASP A 93 -11.29 1.92 -10.15
CA ASP A 93 -12.06 3.14 -9.89
C ASP A 93 -11.38 4.09 -8.89
N TYR A 94 -10.25 3.69 -8.30
CA TYR A 94 -9.52 4.50 -7.35
C TYR A 94 -8.60 5.50 -8.06
N SER A 95 -8.65 6.75 -7.58
CA SER A 95 -7.74 7.81 -8.02
C SER A 95 -7.14 8.49 -6.80
N GLU A 96 -5.80 8.41 -6.65
CA GLU A 96 -5.10 9.08 -5.54
C GLU A 96 -5.20 10.60 -5.68
N SER A 97 -5.57 11.27 -4.60
CA SER A 97 -5.53 12.73 -4.54
C SER A 97 -4.09 13.19 -4.35
N ALA A 98 -3.54 13.89 -5.35
CA ALA A 98 -2.15 14.30 -5.42
C ALA A 98 -1.93 15.84 -5.38
N MET A 99 -2.89 16.61 -4.85
CA MET A 99 -2.90 18.08 -4.95
C MET A 99 -1.67 18.79 -4.33
N SER A 100 -0.82 18.09 -3.58
CA SER A 100 0.53 18.53 -3.14
C SER A 100 1.42 17.33 -2.74
N GLY A 101 1.35 16.23 -3.49
CA GLY A 101 2.00 14.95 -3.18
C GLY A 101 1.04 13.88 -2.64
N GLY A 102 1.54 12.64 -2.57
CA GLY A 102 0.81 11.45 -2.16
C GLY A 102 0.26 11.58 -0.75
N SER A 103 -1.04 11.81 -0.64
CA SER A 103 -1.72 11.85 0.66
C SER A 103 -1.96 10.43 1.22
N GLY A 104 -1.86 9.41 0.35
CA GLY A 104 -2.34 8.05 0.61
C GLY A 104 -3.85 8.00 0.79
N TYR A 105 -4.56 9.04 0.35
CA TYR A 105 -6.01 9.09 0.23
C TYR A 105 -6.38 9.42 -1.22
N GLY A 106 -7.52 8.90 -1.65
CA GLY A 106 -8.05 9.12 -2.98
C GLY A 106 -9.56 9.11 -2.97
N TYR A 107 -10.14 9.11 -4.16
CA TYR A 107 -11.56 8.93 -4.35
C TYR A 107 -11.81 7.56 -5.00
N SER A 108 -12.74 6.80 -4.44
CA SER A 108 -13.34 5.62 -5.06
C SER A 108 -14.85 5.85 -5.15
N ARG A 109 -15.41 5.53 -6.32
CA ARG A 109 -16.86 5.63 -6.55
C ARG A 109 -17.57 4.47 -5.85
N GLU A 110 -16.96 3.30 -5.84
CA GLU A 110 -17.49 2.11 -5.15
C GLU A 110 -17.60 2.33 -3.64
N MET A 111 -16.62 3.01 -3.04
CA MET A 111 -16.57 3.28 -1.60
C MET A 111 -17.26 4.59 -1.18
N GLY A 112 -17.90 5.28 -2.13
CA GLY A 112 -18.75 6.44 -1.83
C GLY A 112 -18.01 7.71 -1.39
N GLY A 113 -16.71 7.88 -1.72
CA GLY A 113 -16.00 9.12 -1.44
C GLY A 113 -14.50 8.96 -1.16
N LYS A 114 -14.01 9.82 -0.25
CA LYS A 114 -12.59 9.85 0.16
C LYS A 114 -12.24 8.57 0.90
N VAL A 115 -11.22 7.87 0.46
CA VAL A 115 -10.79 6.59 1.03
C VAL A 115 -9.27 6.48 1.11
N ASP A 116 -8.77 5.80 2.15
CA ASP A 116 -7.34 5.46 2.27
C ASP A 116 -6.97 4.44 1.17
N ILE A 117 -5.81 4.61 0.54
CA ILE A 117 -5.33 3.71 -0.51
C ILE A 117 -5.25 2.24 -0.04
N LEU A 118 -5.07 2.00 1.26
CA LEU A 118 -4.98 0.66 1.85
C LEU A 118 -6.28 0.19 2.51
N ALA A 119 -7.35 0.98 2.43
CA ALA A 119 -8.65 0.59 2.97
C ALA A 119 -9.14 -0.70 2.28
N HIS A 120 -9.69 -1.62 3.09
CA HIS A 120 -10.14 -2.90 2.59
C HIS A 120 -11.30 -2.78 1.59
N VAL A 121 -11.17 -3.40 0.41
CA VAL A 121 -12.25 -3.60 -0.55
C VAL A 121 -12.77 -5.04 -0.50
N ALA A 122 -14.10 -5.21 -0.42
CA ALA A 122 -14.75 -6.51 -0.30
C ALA A 122 -14.61 -7.40 -1.55
N GLN A 123 -14.20 -6.84 -2.70
CA GLN A 123 -13.94 -7.59 -3.92
C GLN A 123 -12.64 -7.13 -4.59
N ALA A 124 -11.67 -8.03 -4.72
CA ALA A 124 -10.77 -7.98 -5.86
C ALA A 124 -11.59 -8.41 -7.07
N ARG A 125 -12.27 -7.47 -7.75
CA ARG A 125 -12.74 -7.77 -9.10
C ARG A 125 -11.51 -8.10 -9.93
N GLN A 126 -11.38 -9.38 -10.26
CA GLN A 126 -10.43 -9.89 -11.24
C GLN A 126 -10.62 -9.10 -12.54
N GLY A 127 -9.84 -8.05 -12.71
CA GLY A 127 -9.51 -7.51 -14.02
C GLY A 127 -8.45 -8.43 -14.59
N THR A 128 -8.90 -9.30 -15.48
CA THR A 128 -8.16 -10.16 -16.41
C THR A 128 -6.71 -9.69 -16.66
N LEU A 129 -5.74 -10.55 -16.34
CA LEU A 129 -4.47 -10.64 -17.07
C LEU A 129 -4.44 -12.00 -17.76
#